data_AF-A0A6N6K8I7-F1
#
_entry.id   AF-A0A6N6K8I7-F1
#
_cell.length_a   1.000
_cell.length_b   1.000
_cell.length_c   1.000
_cell.angle_alpha   90.00
_cell.angle_beta   90.00
_cell.angle_gamma   90.00
#
_symmetry.space_group_name_H-M   'P 1'
#
loop_
_entity.id
_entity.type
_entity.pdbx_description
1 polymer ?
#
loop_
_entity_poly.entity_id
_entity_poly.type
_entity_poly.pdbx_seq_one_letter_code
_entity_poly.pdbx_strand_id
1 'polypeptide(L)'
;MNISHPKKITTLKYFVDAYPESLTDAAWKDLVDEIGNFKEAYGYIAFLHDDGFLKGKVSFDSSGTNEGSWMIDLSSLRVTSQGYEYWRKKKTEASLRPNEIF
;
A
#
# COMPACT_ATOMS: atom_id res chain seq x y z
N MET A 1 9.62 1.66 12.12
CA MET A 1 9.04 2.66 11.21
C MET A 1 7.80 3.22 11.88
N ASN A 2 7.64 4.55 11.96
CA ASN A 2 6.36 5.13 12.36
C ASN A 2 5.45 5.11 11.13
N ILE A 3 4.31 4.42 11.22
CA ILE A 3 3.35 4.31 10.12
C ILE A 3 2.71 5.69 9.89
N SER A 4 2.99 6.30 8.75
CA SER A 4 2.34 7.55 8.33
C SER A 4 0.97 7.24 7.74
N HIS A 5 -0.07 7.90 8.27
CA HIS A 5 -1.44 7.71 7.78
C HIS A 5 -1.59 8.14 6.31
N PRO A 6 -1.10 9.31 5.86
CA PRO A 6 -1.09 9.67 4.44
C PRO A 6 -0.45 8.59 3.56
N LYS A 7 0.76 8.13 3.90
CA LYS A 7 1.47 7.11 3.10
C LYS A 7 0.75 5.75 3.06
N LYS A 8 0.07 5.36 4.16
CA LYS A 8 -0.82 4.19 4.19
C LYS A 8 -1.96 4.34 3.19
N ILE A 9 -2.64 5.50 3.17
CA ILE A 9 -3.75 5.77 2.26
C ILE A 9 -3.29 5.85 0.81
N THR A 10 -2.16 6.51 0.54
CA THR A 10 -1.52 6.54 -0.78
C THR A 10 -1.24 5.12 -1.26
N THR A 11 -0.55 4.30 -0.48
CA THR A 11 -0.23 2.91 -0.86
C THR A 11 -1.50 2.14 -1.21
N LEU A 12 -2.54 2.22 -0.38
CA LEU A 12 -3.82 1.56 -0.63
C LEU A 12 -4.53 2.07 -1.90
N LYS A 13 -4.47 3.37 -2.18
CA LYS A 13 -5.06 3.99 -3.38
C LYS A 13 -4.52 3.35 -4.66
N TYR A 14 -3.22 3.12 -4.76
CA TYR A 14 -2.62 2.49 -5.95
C TYR A 14 -3.22 1.11 -6.23
N PHE A 15 -3.43 0.28 -5.21
CA PHE A 15 -4.07 -1.03 -5.39
C PHE A 15 -5.58 -0.94 -5.66
N VAL A 16 -6.24 0.12 -5.21
CA VAL A 16 -7.65 0.40 -5.58
C VAL A 16 -7.75 0.81 -7.05
N ASP A 17 -6.87 1.69 -7.52
CA ASP A 17 -6.86 2.17 -8.90
C ASP A 17 -6.49 1.07 -9.90
N ALA A 18 -5.66 0.10 -9.48
CA ALA A 18 -5.30 -1.07 -10.30
C ALA A 18 -6.41 -2.13 -10.39
N TYR A 19 -7.34 -2.18 -9.42
CA TYR A 19 -8.37 -3.22 -9.36
C TYR A 19 -9.24 -3.24 -10.63
N PRO A 20 -9.55 -4.42 -11.23
CA PRO A 20 -9.31 -5.78 -10.71
C PRO A 20 -7.94 -6.38 -11.03
N GLU A 21 -7.08 -5.64 -11.73
CA GLU A 21 -5.75 -6.07 -12.16
C GLU A 21 -4.70 -5.87 -11.07
N SER A 22 -3.47 -6.30 -11.36
CA SER A 22 -2.29 -6.02 -10.51
C SER A 22 -1.69 -4.65 -10.84
N LEU A 23 -0.84 -4.14 -9.95
CA LEU A 23 -0.07 -2.93 -10.24
C LEU A 23 0.82 -3.14 -11.47
N THR A 24 0.83 -2.14 -12.34
CA THR A 24 1.79 -2.07 -13.46
C THR A 24 3.15 -1.62 -12.96
N ASP A 25 4.21 -1.89 -13.72
CA ASP A 25 5.57 -1.43 -13.38
C ASP A 25 5.66 0.10 -13.26
N ALA A 26 4.90 0.83 -14.09
CA ALA A 26 4.84 2.29 -14.03
C ALA A 26 4.16 2.77 -12.73
N ALA A 27 2.99 2.20 -12.39
CA ALA A 27 2.30 2.55 -11.16
C ALA A 27 3.09 2.14 -9.90
N TRP A 28 3.84 1.04 -9.98
CA TRP A 28 4.75 0.63 -8.91
C TRP A 28 5.88 1.64 -8.71
N LYS A 29 6.50 2.09 -9.80
CA LYS A 29 7.55 3.12 -9.75
C LYS A 29 7.01 4.41 -9.13
N ASP A 30 5.85 4.87 -9.59
CA ASP A 30 5.21 6.10 -9.07
C ASP A 30 4.92 5.99 -7.56
N LEU A 31 4.40 4.82 -7.11
CA LEU A 31 4.18 4.55 -5.69
C LEU A 31 5.49 4.61 -4.89
N VAL A 32 6.57 4.01 -5.37
CA VAL A 32 7.88 4.02 -4.69
C VAL A 32 8.41 5.44 -4.55
N ASP A 33 8.29 6.25 -5.60
CA ASP A 33 8.75 7.64 -5.61
C ASP A 33 7.91 8.51 -4.65
N GLU A 34 6.59 8.30 -4.59
CA GLU A 34 5.69 9.02 -3.68
C GLU A 34 5.89 8.63 -2.20
N ILE A 35 6.18 7.36 -1.94
CA ILE A 35 6.43 6.84 -0.58
C ILE A 35 7.86 7.17 -0.12
N GLY A 36 8.82 7.22 -1.04
CA GLY A 36 10.18 7.72 -0.83
C GLY A 36 11.28 6.69 -1.11
N ASN A 37 11.04 5.38 -0.92
CA ASN A 37 11.95 4.31 -1.34
C ASN A 37 11.27 2.93 -1.29
N PHE A 38 11.93 1.95 -1.91
CA PHE A 38 11.46 0.55 -1.98
C PHE A 38 11.19 -0.08 -0.62
N LYS A 39 12.11 0.11 0.34
CA LYS A 39 11.99 -0.48 1.69
C LYS A 39 10.76 0.03 2.42
N GLU A 40 10.49 1.32 2.32
CA GLU A 40 9.33 1.95 2.94
C GLU A 40 8.02 1.53 2.24
N ALA A 41 8.00 1.48 0.90
CA ALA A 41 6.85 0.98 0.13
C ALA A 41 6.51 -0.47 0.49
N TYR A 42 7.51 -1.36 0.57
CA TYR A 42 7.32 -2.74 1.03
C TYR A 42 6.82 -2.81 2.48
N GLY A 43 7.32 -1.94 3.36
CA GLY A 43 6.82 -1.84 4.73
C GLY A 43 5.33 -1.49 4.80
N TYR A 44 4.85 -0.55 3.97
CA TYR A 44 3.41 -0.21 3.93
C TYR A 44 2.57 -1.31 3.29
N ILE A 45 3.07 -1.98 2.24
CA ILE A 45 2.36 -3.11 1.62
C ILE A 45 2.19 -4.25 2.63
N ALA A 46 3.27 -4.61 3.35
CA ALA A 46 3.20 -5.62 4.40
C ALA A 46 2.22 -5.24 5.51
N PHE A 47 2.28 -3.99 5.97
CA PHE A 47 1.33 -3.49 6.98
C PHE A 47 -0.13 -3.56 6.51
N LEU A 48 -0.42 -3.21 5.26
CA LEU A 48 -1.75 -3.30 4.67
C LEU A 48 -2.21 -4.75 4.44
N HIS A 49 -1.27 -5.66 4.17
CA HIS A 49 -1.54 -7.09 4.06
C HIS A 49 -1.91 -7.69 5.41
N ASP A 50 -1.15 -7.38 6.46
CA ASP A 50 -1.42 -7.81 7.83
C ASP A 50 -2.79 -7.29 8.34
N ASP A 51 -3.16 -6.05 7.97
CA ASP A 51 -4.47 -5.45 8.26
C ASP A 51 -5.64 -6.08 7.44
N GLY A 52 -5.33 -6.97 6.50
CA GLY A 52 -6.31 -7.61 5.61
C GLY A 52 -6.85 -6.70 4.49
N PHE A 53 -6.23 -5.54 4.26
CA PHE A 53 -6.63 -4.62 3.20
C PHE A 53 -6.07 -5.02 1.83
N LEU A 54 -4.94 -5.74 1.82
CA LEU A 54 -4.38 -6.39 0.65
C LEU A 54 -4.39 -7.91 0.83
N LYS A 55 -4.44 -8.64 -0.27
CA LYS A 55 -4.26 -10.09 -0.31
C LYS A 55 -3.32 -10.47 -1.44
N GLY A 56 -2.51 -11.50 -1.20
CA GLY A 56 -1.49 -12.01 -2.12
C GLY A 56 -0.36 -12.66 -1.33
N LYS A 57 0.77 -12.91 -2.00
CA LYS A 57 1.96 -13.50 -1.37
C LYS A 57 2.86 -12.40 -0.82
N VAL A 58 2.90 -12.33 0.51
CA VAL A 58 3.80 -11.49 1.30
C VAL A 58 4.41 -12.39 2.36
N SER A 59 5.72 -12.30 2.54
CA SER A 59 6.43 -13.07 3.57
C SER A 59 7.58 -12.27 4.15
N PHE A 60 7.94 -12.59 5.39
CA PHE A 60 9.03 -11.96 6.11
C PHE A 60 10.17 -12.96 6.29
N ASP A 61 11.37 -12.58 5.88
CA ASP A 61 12.60 -13.34 6.08
C ASP A 61 13.68 -12.44 6.68
N SER A 62 13.98 -12.68 7.96
CA SER A 62 15.01 -11.97 8.71
C SER A 62 16.44 -12.44 8.41
N SER A 63 16.60 -13.50 7.62
CA SER A 63 17.91 -14.06 7.25
C SER A 63 18.50 -13.44 5.98
N GLY A 64 17.68 -12.70 5.21
CA GLY A 64 18.10 -12.10 3.95
C GLY A 64 19.05 -10.91 4.12
N THR A 65 20.11 -10.87 3.30
CA THR A 65 21.07 -9.76 3.21
C THR A 65 20.59 -8.58 2.36
N ASN A 66 19.40 -8.67 1.78
CA ASN A 66 18.86 -7.65 0.87
C ASN A 66 18.15 -6.52 1.64
N GLU A 67 18.07 -5.34 1.03
CA GLU A 67 17.45 -4.13 1.58
C GLU A 67 15.94 -4.29 1.82
N GLY A 68 15.58 -4.98 2.90
CA GLY A 68 14.21 -5.22 3.31
C GLY A 68 13.95 -6.70 3.55
N SER A 69 13.66 -7.06 4.80
CA SER A 69 13.26 -8.42 5.21
C SER A 69 11.89 -8.86 4.67
N TRP A 70 11.24 -8.05 3.81
CA TRP A 70 9.95 -8.34 3.22
C TRP A 70 10.12 -8.84 1.78
N MET A 71 9.56 -10.03 1.51
CA MET A 71 9.46 -10.60 0.17
C MET A 71 8.02 -10.46 -0.32
N ILE A 72 7.84 -9.66 -1.35
CA ILE A 72 6.53 -9.24 -1.86
C ILE A 72 6.42 -9.61 -3.34
N ASP A 73 5.44 -10.44 -3.70
CA ASP A 73 5.10 -10.74 -5.08
C ASP A 73 4.00 -9.75 -5.54
N LEU A 74 4.41 -8.63 -6.12
CA LEU A 74 3.52 -7.55 -6.57
C LEU A 74 2.44 -8.05 -7.55
N SER A 75 2.78 -9.02 -8.41
CA SER A 75 1.84 -9.60 -9.39
C SER A 75 0.74 -10.45 -8.75
N SER A 76 0.91 -10.85 -7.50
CA SER A 76 -0.08 -11.60 -6.73
C SER A 76 -0.97 -10.72 -5.85
N LEU A 77 -0.61 -9.43 -5.70
CA LEU A 77 -1.28 -8.53 -4.79
C LEU A 77 -2.51 -7.89 -5.42
N ARG A 78 -3.59 -7.85 -4.64
CA ARG A 78 -4.79 -7.09 -4.95
C ARG A 78 -5.43 -6.52 -3.70
N VAL A 79 -6.21 -5.46 -3.86
CA VAL A 79 -7.05 -4.93 -2.78
C VAL A 79 -8.18 -5.90 -2.42
N THR A 80 -8.50 -5.99 -1.13
CA THR A 80 -9.67 -6.72 -0.63
C THR A 80 -10.91 -5.81 -0.62
N SER A 81 -12.10 -6.38 -0.46
CA SER A 81 -13.32 -5.58 -0.26
C SER A 81 -13.21 -4.66 0.97
N GLN A 82 -12.59 -5.15 2.05
CA GLN A 82 -12.33 -4.38 3.26
C GLN A 82 -11.38 -3.20 2.99
N GLY A 83 -10.30 -3.42 2.23
CA GLY A 83 -9.38 -2.37 1.82
C GLY A 83 -10.07 -1.31 0.96
N TYR A 84 -10.89 -1.73 0.00
CA TYR A 84 -11.65 -0.83 -0.87
C TYR A 84 -12.63 0.05 -0.09
N GLU A 85 -13.44 -0.53 0.80
CA GLU A 85 -14.41 0.22 1.60
C GLU A 85 -13.72 1.19 2.58
N TYR A 86 -12.60 0.77 3.17
CA TYR A 86 -11.80 1.65 4.02
C TYR A 86 -11.28 2.87 3.24
N TRP A 87 -10.71 2.66 2.04
CA TRP A 87 -10.26 3.76 1.18
C TRP A 87 -11.42 4.69 0.80
N ARG A 88 -12.56 4.13 0.40
CA ARG A 88 -13.76 4.90 0.02
C ARG A 88 -14.23 5.80 1.15
N LYS A 89 -14.33 5.26 2.38
CA LYS A 89 -14.72 6.03 3.57
C LYS A 89 -13.76 7.19 3.82
N LYS A 90 -12.45 6.94 3.74
CA LYS A 90 -11.42 7.98 3.94
C LYS A 90 -11.47 9.08 2.89
N LYS A 91 -11.71 8.72 1.62
CA LYS A 91 -11.91 9.70 0.53
C LYS A 91 -13.14 10.59 0.78
N THR A 92 -14.24 10.01 1.25
CA THR A 92 -15.45 10.77 1.59
C THR A 92 -15.23 11.68 2.79
N GLU A 93 -14.57 11.20 3.85
CA GLU A 93 -14.22 12.01 5.03
C GLU A 93 -13.35 13.22 4.66
N ALA A 94 -12.33 13.02 3.80
CA ALA A 94 -11.48 14.10 3.31
C ALA A 94 -12.26 15.13 2.47
N SER A 95 -13.22 14.66 1.67
CA SER A 95 -14.08 15.53 0.86
C SER A 95 -15.03 16.40 1.71
N LEU A 96 -15.37 15.94 2.92
CA LEU A 96 -16.21 16.67 3.88
C LEU A 96 -15.41 17.63 4.78
N ARG A 97 -14.07 17.53 4.79
CA ARG A 97 -13.17 18.38 5.58
C ARG A 97 -11.98 18.88 4.77
N PRO A 98 -12.20 19.70 3.73
CA PRO A 98 -11.14 20.12 2.82
C PRO A 98 -10.05 21.03 3.43
N ASN A 99 -10.27 21.54 4.66
CA ASN A 99 -9.36 22.48 5.33
C ASN A 99 -8.45 21.84 6.41
N GLU A 100 -8.52 20.52 6.61
CA GLU A 100 -7.56 19.80 7.45
C GLU A 100 -6.47 19.25 6.50
N ILE A 101 -5.37 20.00 6.36
CA ILE A 101 -4.23 19.66 5.49
C ILE A 101 -3.61 18.33 5.98
N PHE A 102 -3.54 17.33 5.09
CA PHE A 102 -2.81 16.06 5.28
C PHE A 102 -1.33 16.20 4.96
#